data_AF-A0A1F6BEQ5-F1
#
_entry.id   AF-A0A1F6BEQ5-F1
#
_cell.length_a   1.000
_cell.length_b   1.000
_cell.length_c   1.000
_cell.angle_alpha   90.00
_cell.angle_beta   90.00
_cell.angle_gamma   90.00
#
_symmetry.space_group_name_H-M   'P 1'
#
loop_
_entity.id
_entity.type
_entity.pdbx_description
1 polymer ?
#
loop_
_entity_poly.entity_id
_entity_poly.type
_entity_poly.pdbx_seq_one_letter_code
_entity_poly.pdbx_strand_id
1 'polypeptide(L)'
;MTPLQEQTYLLLKTVPPGRVTTYKALADALGTRAYRTIGQFMKRNPYAPGVPCHRVVAASGTIGGFMGKTDGKEIAKKIRLLRSEGVRIRRHRVVDFTSVVFTFQ
;
A
#
# COMPACT_ATOMS: atom_id res chain seq x y z
N MET A 1 -2.17 -9.74 17.15
CA MET A 1 -2.61 -9.41 15.78
C MET A 1 -4.07 -9.79 15.67
N THR A 2 -4.95 -8.93 15.16
CA THR A 2 -6.39 -9.27 15.02
C THR A 2 -6.63 -10.10 13.75
N PRO A 3 -7.73 -10.86 13.64
CA PRO A 3 -8.05 -11.62 12.41
C PRO A 3 -8.07 -10.72 11.16
N LEU A 4 -8.67 -9.53 11.26
CA LEU A 4 -8.69 -8.57 10.15
C LEU A 4 -7.27 -8.10 9.77
N GLN A 5 -6.38 -7.90 10.74
CA GLN A 5 -5.00 -7.49 10.48
C GLN A 5 -4.21 -8.59 9.75
N GLU A 6 -4.36 -9.83 10.19
CA GLU A 6 -3.72 -10.99 9.56
C GLU A 6 -4.20 -11.17 8.12
N GLN A 7 -5.52 -11.18 7.91
CA GLN A 7 -6.13 -11.28 6.58
C GLN A 7 -5.68 -10.13 5.67
N THR A 8 -5.58 -8.90 6.19
CA THR A 8 -5.05 -7.76 5.44
C THR A 8 -3.61 -8.02 4.97
N TYR A 9 -2.75 -8.58 5.80
CA TYR A 9 -1.37 -8.86 5.42
C TYR A 9 -1.24 -10.01 4.43
N LEU A 10 -2.03 -11.08 4.61
CA LEU A 10 -2.09 -12.19 3.66
C LEU A 10 -2.57 -11.71 2.29
N LEU A 11 -3.65 -10.92 2.26
CA LEU A 11 -4.18 -10.34 1.04
C LEU A 11 -3.17 -9.39 0.39
N LEU A 12 -2.50 -8.54 1.16
CA LEU A 12 -1.50 -7.61 0.62
C LEU A 12 -0.30 -8.32 -0.03
N LYS A 13 0.06 -9.53 0.42
CA LYS A 13 1.13 -10.32 -0.21
C LYS A 13 0.79 -10.76 -1.64
N THR A 14 -0.49 -10.79 -2.02
CA THR A 14 -0.89 -11.18 -3.38
C THR A 14 -0.72 -10.06 -4.40
N VAL A 15 -0.55 -8.80 -3.96
CA VAL A 15 -0.30 -7.66 -4.85
C VAL A 15 1.08 -7.84 -5.50
N PRO A 16 1.19 -8.02 -6.83
CA PRO A 16 2.46 -8.32 -7.46
C PRO A 16 3.38 -7.09 -7.51
N PRO A 17 4.71 -7.27 -7.62
CA PRO A 17 5.63 -6.19 -7.93
C PRO A 17 5.19 -5.42 -9.18
N GLY A 18 5.38 -4.11 -9.19
CA GLY A 18 4.99 -3.24 -10.32
C GLY A 18 3.52 -2.82 -10.32
N ARG A 19 2.73 -3.35 -9.38
CA ARG A 19 1.36 -2.89 -9.11
C ARG A 19 1.27 -2.21 -7.75
N VAL A 20 0.27 -1.36 -7.61
CA VAL A 20 -0.11 -0.72 -6.33
C VAL A 20 -1.56 -1.04 -6.02
N THR A 21 -1.92 -1.12 -4.74
CA THR A 21 -3.33 -1.22 -4.32
C THR A 21 -3.70 -0.04 -3.43
N THR A 22 -4.96 0.03 -3.02
CA THR A 22 -5.46 1.11 -2.16
C THR A 22 -6.02 0.57 -0.86
N TYR A 23 -6.06 1.42 0.18
CA TYR A 23 -6.73 1.08 1.43
C TYR A 23 -8.20 0.68 1.22
N LYS A 24 -8.86 1.31 0.24
CA LYS A 24 -10.23 0.99 -0.14
C LYS A 24 -10.32 -0.38 -0.81
N ALA A 25 -9.47 -0.67 -1.79
CA ALA A 25 -9.46 -1.97 -2.47
C ALA A 25 -9.21 -3.14 -1.50
N LEU A 26 -8.30 -2.98 -0.53
CA LEU A 26 -8.10 -3.97 0.53
C LEU A 26 -9.34 -4.13 1.42
N ALA A 27 -9.98 -3.02 1.81
CA ALA A 27 -11.19 -3.05 2.64
C ALA A 27 -12.35 -3.75 1.91
N ASP A 28 -12.58 -3.37 0.65
CA ASP A 28 -13.63 -3.91 -0.20
C ASP A 28 -13.46 -5.43 -0.40
N ALA A 29 -12.22 -5.88 -0.67
CA ALA A 29 -11.87 -7.29 -0.82
C ALA A 29 -12.04 -8.11 0.47
N LEU A 30 -11.89 -7.47 1.62
CA LEU A 30 -12.12 -8.09 2.94
C LEU A 30 -13.57 -7.92 3.42
N GLY A 31 -14.47 -7.39 2.59
CA GLY A 31 -15.88 -7.18 2.94
C GLY A 31 -16.09 -6.21 4.10
N THR A 32 -15.19 -5.24 4.28
CA THR A 32 -15.23 -4.28 5.41
C THR A 32 -15.18 -2.83 4.94
N ARG A 33 -15.64 -1.92 5.79
CA ARG A 33 -15.48 -0.46 5.61
C ARG A 33 -14.30 0.09 6.42
N ALA A 34 -13.47 -0.76 7.01
CA ALA A 34 -12.40 -0.38 7.94
C ALA A 34 -11.11 0.16 7.27
N TYR A 35 -11.23 1.00 6.24
CA TYR A 35 -10.09 1.53 5.47
C TYR A 35 -9.08 2.32 6.34
N ARG A 36 -9.55 3.05 7.36
CA ARG A 36 -8.68 3.76 8.32
C ARG A 36 -7.86 2.78 9.17
N THR A 37 -8.49 1.70 9.62
CA THR A 37 -7.86 0.65 10.42
C THR A 37 -6.80 -0.09 9.61
N ILE A 38 -7.07 -0.40 8.35
CA ILE A 38 -6.08 -0.96 7.41
C ILE A 38 -4.88 -0.01 7.28
N GLY A 39 -5.11 1.31 7.19
CA GLY A 39 -4.05 2.31 7.23
C GLY A 39 -3.17 2.23 8.49
N GLN A 40 -3.77 1.99 9.66
CA GLN A 40 -3.02 1.79 10.91
C GLN A 40 -2.21 0.49 10.90
N PHE A 41 -2.71 -0.58 10.29
CA PHE A 41 -1.94 -1.81 10.12
C PHE A 41 -0.71 -1.57 9.24
N MET A 42 -0.86 -0.86 8.12
CA MET A 42 0.28 -0.48 7.26
C MET A 42 1.30 0.39 7.99
N LYS A 43 0.83 1.30 8.85
CA LYS A 43 1.69 2.17 9.67
C LYS A 43 2.57 1.37 10.65
N ARG A 44 2.04 0.28 11.21
CA ARG A 44 2.67 -0.53 12.25
C ARG A 44 3.12 -1.90 11.76
N ASN A 45 3.28 -2.09 10.44
CA ASN A 45 3.65 -3.38 9.86
C ASN A 45 5.07 -3.80 10.30
N PRO A 46 5.21 -4.80 11.20
CA PRO A 46 6.52 -5.24 11.67
C PRO A 46 7.22 -6.16 10.65
N TYR A 47 6.49 -6.62 9.63
CA TYR A 47 6.95 -7.58 8.64
C TYR A 47 7.42 -6.92 7.34
N ALA A 48 7.60 -5.60 7.32
CA ALA A 48 8.17 -4.90 6.17
C ALA A 48 9.65 -5.30 5.97
N PRO A 49 10.13 -5.58 4.74
CA PRO A 49 9.43 -5.48 3.46
C PRO A 49 8.68 -6.75 3.00
N GLY A 50 8.74 -7.86 3.74
CA GLY A 50 8.09 -9.14 3.37
C GLY A 50 6.56 -9.07 3.24
N VAL A 51 5.91 -8.20 4.02
CA VAL A 51 4.55 -7.72 3.73
C VAL A 51 4.69 -6.36 3.02
N PRO A 52 4.32 -6.25 1.73
CA PRO A 52 4.71 -5.10 0.89
C PRO A 52 3.82 -3.86 1.11
N CYS A 53 3.84 -3.29 2.31
CA CYS A 53 3.02 -2.11 2.65
C CYS A 53 3.38 -0.85 1.87
N HIS A 54 4.54 -0.81 1.20
CA HIS A 54 4.89 0.26 0.25
C HIS A 54 4.01 0.25 -1.00
N ARG A 55 3.39 -0.88 -1.36
CA ARG A 55 2.45 -1.00 -2.50
C ARG A 55 1.07 -0.40 -2.22
N VAL A 56 0.77 0.01 -0.97
CA VAL A 56 -0.52 0.61 -0.61
C VAL A 56 -0.46 2.14 -0.71
N VAL A 57 -1.33 2.72 -1.53
CA VAL A 57 -1.43 4.16 -1.80
C VAL A 57 -2.84 4.69 -1.56
N ALA A 58 -3.01 6.02 -1.58
CA ALA A 58 -4.33 6.63 -1.53
C ALA A 58 -5.12 6.33 -2.81
N ALA A 59 -6.46 6.36 -2.72
CA ALA A 59 -7.33 6.15 -3.89
C ALA A 59 -7.12 7.17 -5.03
N SER A 60 -6.54 8.33 -4.73
CA SER A 60 -6.13 9.35 -5.70
C SER A 60 -4.77 9.06 -6.38
N GLY A 61 -4.15 7.92 -6.09
CA GLY A 61 -2.80 7.57 -6.54
C GLY A 61 -1.68 8.33 -5.79
N THR A 62 -2.02 9.18 -4.81
CA THR A 62 -1.03 9.88 -4.00
C THR A 62 -0.29 8.90 -3.06
N ILE A 63 1.03 9.06 -2.95
CA ILE A 63 1.86 8.30 -2.04
C ILE A 63 1.51 8.70 -0.60
N GLY A 64 0.88 7.78 0.14
CA GLY A 64 0.61 7.93 1.57
C GLY A 64 1.80 7.52 2.45
N GLY A 65 1.57 7.51 3.76
CA GLY A 65 2.57 7.19 4.78
C GLY A 65 3.32 5.86 4.60
N PHE A 66 4.48 5.76 5.26
CA PHE A 66 5.32 4.56 5.31
C PHE A 66 6.05 4.45 6.64
N MET A 67 6.13 3.25 7.21
CA MET A 67 6.87 2.97 8.46
C MET A 67 6.59 3.98 9.60
N GLY A 68 5.33 4.40 9.78
CA GLY A 68 4.98 5.36 10.83
C GLY A 68 5.06 6.83 10.45
N LYS A 69 5.66 7.18 9.32
CA LYS A 69 5.96 8.55 8.91
C LYS A 69 5.18 8.97 7.65
N THR A 70 4.98 10.26 7.50
CA THR A 70 4.26 10.89 6.37
C THR A 70 5.16 11.76 5.49
N ASP A 71 6.42 11.91 5.87
CA ASP A 71 7.45 12.69 5.17
C ASP A 71 8.84 12.05 5.37
N GLY A 72 9.88 12.73 4.91
CA GLY A 72 11.26 12.36 5.21
C GLY A 72 11.78 11.12 4.46
N LYS A 73 12.75 10.45 5.10
CA LYS A 73 13.53 9.36 4.50
C LYS A 73 12.67 8.12 4.24
N GLU A 74 11.63 7.92 5.02
CA GLU A 74 10.69 6.80 4.96
C GLU A 74 9.82 6.90 3.72
N ILE A 75 9.29 8.08 3.41
CA ILE A 75 8.57 8.30 2.15
C ILE A 75 9.51 8.16 0.96
N ALA A 76 10.73 8.70 1.05
CA ALA A 76 11.74 8.51 0.01
C ALA A 76 12.06 7.01 -0.20
N LYS A 77 12.11 6.21 0.87
CA LYS A 77 12.29 4.75 0.81
C LYS A 77 11.10 4.06 0.14
N LYS A 78 9.86 4.43 0.47
CA LYS A 78 8.66 3.91 -0.20
C LYS A 78 8.68 4.19 -1.70
N ILE A 79 9.01 5.42 -2.09
CA ILE A 79 9.13 5.82 -3.50
C ILE A 79 10.23 5.03 -4.20
N ARG A 80 11.38 4.80 -3.54
CA ARG A 80 12.49 4.00 -4.08
C ARG A 80 12.06 2.55 -4.33
N LEU A 81 11.39 1.91 -3.37
CA LEU A 81 10.88 0.54 -3.51
C LEU A 81 9.89 0.42 -4.67
N LEU A 82 8.94 1.35 -4.76
CA LEU A 82 7.98 1.39 -5.87
C LEU A 82 8.69 1.56 -7.22
N ARG A 83 9.68 2.46 -7.31
CA ARG A 83 10.47 2.66 -8.53
C ARG A 83 11.30 1.44 -8.91
N SER A 84 11.91 0.75 -7.95
CA SER A 84 12.65 -0.50 -8.23
C SER A 84 11.74 -1.62 -8.72
N GLU A 85 10.45 -1.55 -8.40
CA GLU A 85 9.43 -2.47 -8.93
C GLU A 85 8.84 -2.02 -10.28
N GLY A 86 9.29 -0.90 -10.85
CA GLY A 86 8.81 -0.38 -12.13
C GLY A 86 7.65 0.63 -12.04
N VAL A 87 7.20 0.99 -10.83
CA VAL A 87 6.14 1.99 -10.66
C VAL A 87 6.69 3.41 -10.80
N ARG A 88 6.19 4.14 -11.80
CA ARG A 88 6.58 5.54 -12.06
C ARG A 88 5.90 6.48 -11.06
N ILE A 89 6.68 7.37 -10.43
CA ILE A 89 6.18 8.34 -9.45
C ILE A 89 6.69 9.75 -9.80
N ARG A 90 5.75 10.69 -9.93
CA ARG A 90 6.02 12.11 -10.20
C ARG A 90 5.22 12.97 -9.20
N ARG A 91 5.87 13.97 -8.59
CA ARG A 91 5.23 14.88 -7.59
C ARG A 91 4.43 14.13 -6.50
N HIS A 92 5.02 13.08 -5.91
CA HIS A 92 4.37 12.24 -4.88
C HIS A 92 3.08 11.54 -5.31
N ARG A 93 2.90 11.30 -6.61
CA ARG A 93 1.76 10.57 -7.17
C ARG A 93 2.23 9.50 -8.16
N VAL A 94 1.54 8.37 -8.15
CA VAL A 94 1.73 7.30 -9.13
C VAL A 94 1.28 7.81 -10.51
N VAL A 95 2.16 7.71 -11.49
CA VAL A 95 1.88 8.05 -12.89
C VAL A 95 1.09 6.91 -13.51
N ASP A 96 0.13 7.24 -14.39
CA ASP A 96 -0.75 6.27 -15.05
C ASP A 96 -1.43 5.32 -14.05
N PHE A 97 -1.88 5.86 -12.90
CA PHE A 97 -2.37 5.08 -11.75
C PHE A 97 -3.39 4.00 -12.10
N THR A 98 -4.33 4.28 -13.00
CA THR A 98 -5.34 3.32 -13.47
C THR A 98 -4.75 2.09 -14.16
N SER A 99 -3.57 2.22 -14.77
CA SER A 99 -2.88 1.10 -15.44
C SER A 99 -2.14 0.18 -14.47
N VAL A 100 -1.79 0.67 -13.28
CA VAL A 100 -0.97 -0.06 -12.29
C VAL A 100 -1.74 -0.42 -11.01
N VAL A 101 -2.97 0.07 -10.85
CA VAL A 101 -3.80 -0.28 -9.70
C VAL A 101 -4.22 -1.75 -9.76
N PHE A 102 -4.04 -2.45 -8.65
CA PHE A 102 -4.45 -3.83 -8.43
C PHE A 102 -5.69 -3.85 -7.55
N THR A 103 -6.74 -4.44 -8.10
CA THR A 103 -7.98 -4.76 -7.41
C THR A 103 -8.06 -6.26 -7.23
N PHE A 104 -8.52 -6.69 -6.05
CA PHE A 104 -8.73 -8.09 -5.75
C PHE A 104 -10.07 -8.50 -6.37
N GLN A 105 -10.05 -9.51 -7.24
CA GLN A 105 -11.26 -10.12 -7.82
C GLN A 105 -11.78 -11.21 -6.90
#